data_AF-A0A330G2F9-F1
#
_entry.id   AF-A0A330G2F9-F1
#
_cell.length_a   1.000
_cell.length_b   1.000
_cell.length_c   1.000
_cell.angle_alpha   90.00
_cell.angle_beta   90.00
_cell.angle_gamma   90.00
#
_symmetry.space_group_name_H-M   'P 1'
#
loop_
_entity.id
_entity.type
_entity.pdbx_description
1 polymer ?
#
loop_
_entity_poly.entity_id
_entity_poly.type
_entity_poly.pdbx_seq_one_letter_code
_entity_poly.pdbx_strand_id
1 'polypeptide(L)'
;IYLWLTFIHPFKIASILQDWVNVPFPTNIYTYLRPYFLDFGYFSVIFPAFFGFLSGRVYTWKYKNLKAYYVVYPIVLYAILMQLFDDQYLTWLSNWILLIFVGYLMMYGKKNVRNSGINSNF
;
A
#
# COMPACT_ATOMS: atom_id res chain seq x y z
N ILE A 1 -23.84 3.77 -11.46
CA ILE A 1 -23.90 5.13 -10.88
C ILE A 1 -23.23 6.20 -11.76
N TYR A 2 -22.20 5.88 -12.55
CA TYR A 2 -21.52 6.86 -13.41
C TYR A 2 -22.21 7.22 -14.73
N LEU A 3 -23.28 6.53 -15.13
CA LEU A 3 -23.89 6.66 -16.46
C LEU A 3 -24.71 7.96 -16.66
N TRP A 4 -25.21 8.57 -15.58
CA TRP A 4 -26.12 9.73 -15.64
C TRP A 4 -25.41 11.08 -15.45
N LEU A 5 -24.21 11.09 -14.85
CA LEU A 5 -23.44 12.31 -14.58
C LEU A 5 -22.77 12.90 -15.82
N THR A 6 -22.56 12.09 -16.86
CA THR A 6 -21.96 12.48 -18.14
C THR A 6 -22.79 13.47 -18.94
N PHE A 7 -24.10 13.58 -18.66
CA PHE A 7 -25.02 14.44 -19.41
C PHE A 7 -24.98 15.91 -18.95
N ILE A 8 -24.61 16.14 -17.69
CA ILE A 8 -24.62 17.49 -17.06
C ILE A 8 -23.22 18.13 -17.12
N HIS A 9 -22.17 17.31 -17.08
CA HIS A 9 -20.79 17.76 -17.27
C HIS A 9 -20.01 16.65 -17.99
N PRO A 10 -19.45 16.89 -19.19
CA PRO A 10 -18.53 15.93 -19.79
C PRO A 10 -17.25 15.92 -18.96
N PHE A 11 -17.21 15.06 -17.95
CA PHE A 11 -15.98 14.78 -17.22
C PHE A 11 -15.03 14.10 -18.20
N LYS A 12 -13.91 14.75 -18.50
CA LYS A 12 -12.81 14.10 -19.19
C LYS A 12 -12.28 13.03 -18.25
N ILE A 13 -12.68 11.78 -18.47
CA ILE A 13 -12.21 10.64 -17.69
C ILE A 13 -10.70 10.58 -17.90
N ALA A 14 -9.93 10.76 -16.82
CA ALA A 14 -8.49 10.57 -16.90
C ALA A 14 -8.20 9.15 -17.37
N SER A 15 -7.34 9.00 -18.37
CA SER A 15 -6.96 7.67 -18.84
C SER A 15 -6.26 6.93 -17.70
N ILE A 16 -6.72 5.71 -17.42
CA ILE A 16 -6.10 4.83 -16.41
C ILE A 16 -4.66 4.51 -16.83
N LEU A 17 -4.41 4.45 -18.13
CA LEU A 17 -3.08 4.30 -18.70
C LEU A 17 -2.43 5.66 -18.85
N GLN A 18 -1.22 5.75 -18.30
CA GLN A 18 -0.38 6.91 -18.45
C GLN A 18 0.23 6.92 -19.85
N ASP A 19 0.12 8.06 -20.54
CA ASP A 19 0.76 8.23 -21.84
C ASP A 19 2.27 8.03 -21.73
N TRP A 20 2.83 7.34 -22.72
CA TRP A 20 4.26 7.07 -22.77
C TRP A 20 5.01 8.39 -23.01
N VAL A 21 5.87 8.78 -22.07
CA VAL A 21 6.71 9.98 -22.20
C VAL A 21 8.12 9.55 -22.53
N ASN A 22 8.68 10.14 -23.58
CA ASN A 22 10.03 9.84 -24.00
C ASN A 22 11.03 10.47 -23.02
N VAL A 23 11.63 9.65 -22.17
CA VAL A 23 12.66 10.03 -21.21
C VAL A 23 14.03 9.49 -21.68
N PRO A 24 15.14 10.19 -21.40
CA PRO A 24 16.47 9.83 -21.90
C PRO A 24 16.91 8.40 -21.56
N PHE A 25 16.34 7.83 -20.49
CA PHE A 25 16.38 6.41 -20.21
C PHE A 25 14.95 5.87 -20.27
N PRO A 26 14.60 4.94 -21.17
CA PRO A 26 13.25 4.39 -21.31
C PRO A 26 12.95 3.43 -20.15
N THR A 27 12.86 3.97 -18.94
CA THR A 27 12.51 3.24 -17.73
C THR A 27 11.28 3.87 -17.10
N ASN A 28 10.32 3.05 -16.69
CA ASN A 28 9.13 3.52 -15.97
C ASN A 28 9.46 3.98 -14.52
N ILE A 29 10.73 3.84 -14.13
CA ILE A 29 11.23 3.97 -12.75
C ILE A 29 11.28 5.44 -12.31
N TYR A 30 11.52 6.38 -13.24
CA TYR A 30 11.52 7.82 -12.89
C TYR A 30 10.11 8.43 -12.95
N THR A 31 9.12 7.66 -13.38
CA THR A 31 7.78 8.17 -13.66
C THR A 31 6.77 7.89 -12.54
N TYR A 32 7.10 7.05 -11.54
CA TYR A 32 6.16 6.75 -10.44
C TYR A 32 5.77 8.00 -9.63
N LEU A 33 6.64 9.02 -9.58
CA LEU A 33 6.34 10.31 -8.94
C LEU A 33 5.50 11.24 -9.82
N ARG A 34 5.41 10.99 -11.13
CA ARG A 34 4.67 11.83 -12.07
C ARG A 34 3.19 11.99 -11.70
N PRO A 35 2.40 10.96 -11.35
CA PRO A 35 1.01 11.15 -10.91
C PRO A 35 0.93 12.11 -9.70
N TYR A 36 1.76 11.89 -8.68
CA TYR A 36 1.82 12.79 -7.52
C TYR A 36 2.20 14.23 -7.90
N PHE A 37 3.15 14.40 -8.82
CA PHE A 37 3.57 15.72 -9.30
C PHE A 37 2.49 16.41 -10.14
N LEU A 38 1.74 15.68 -10.95
CA LEU A 38 0.63 16.23 -11.72
C LEU A 38 -0.51 16.70 -10.81
N ASP A 39 -0.77 15.98 -9.71
CA ASP A 39 -1.85 16.31 -8.78
C ASP A 39 -1.46 17.41 -7.77
N PHE A 40 -0.21 17.41 -7.27
CA PHE A 40 0.23 18.26 -6.16
C PHE A 40 1.41 19.19 -6.49
N GLY A 41 1.94 19.16 -7.71
CA GLY A 41 3.10 19.96 -8.11
C GLY A 41 4.34 19.62 -7.29
N TYR A 42 5.12 20.64 -6.91
CA TYR A 42 6.33 20.46 -6.10
C TYR A 42 6.08 19.89 -4.69
N PHE A 43 4.85 19.98 -4.16
CA PHE A 43 4.50 19.38 -2.86
C PHE A 43 4.47 17.85 -2.92
N SER A 44 4.50 17.26 -4.12
CA SER A 44 4.51 15.81 -4.34
C SER A 44 5.69 15.09 -3.68
N VAL A 45 6.80 15.78 -3.41
CA VAL A 45 7.99 15.23 -2.74
C VAL A 45 7.68 14.76 -1.30
N ILE A 46 6.61 15.27 -0.69
CA ILE A 46 6.19 14.87 0.65
C ILE A 46 5.72 13.41 0.68
N PHE A 47 5.09 12.91 -0.39
CA PHE A 47 4.56 11.53 -0.44
C PHE A 47 5.64 10.45 -0.33
N PRO A 48 6.70 10.41 -1.17
CA PRO A 48 7.75 9.41 -1.03
C PRO A 48 8.49 9.54 0.31
N ALA A 49 8.68 10.76 0.82
CA ALA A 49 9.26 10.97 2.14
C ALA A 49 8.37 10.39 3.26
N PHE A 50 7.06 10.57 3.17
CA PHE A 50 6.09 10.03 4.12
C PHE A 50 6.03 8.50 4.08
N PHE A 51 5.97 7.89 2.89
CA PHE A 51 5.97 6.43 2.74
C PHE A 51 7.30 5.80 3.21
N GLY A 52 8.43 6.45 2.91
CA GLY A 52 9.74 6.06 3.42
C GLY A 52 9.84 6.14 4.96
N PHE A 53 9.30 7.20 5.55
CA PHE A 53 9.24 7.33 7.01
C PHE A 53 8.36 6.25 7.67
N LEU A 54 7.17 6.01 7.14
CA LEU A 54 6.25 4.99 7.64
C LEU A 54 6.86 3.58 7.58
N SER A 55 7.47 3.25 6.45
CA SER A 55 8.11 1.95 6.27
C SER A 55 9.32 1.77 7.20
N GLY A 56 10.14 2.81 7.36
CA GLY A 56 11.23 2.81 8.34
C GLY A 56 10.73 2.58 9.77
N ARG A 57 9.60 3.19 10.14
CA ARG A 57 8.95 2.98 11.45
C ARG A 57 8.53 1.52 11.66
N VAL A 58 7.91 0.91 10.64
CA VAL A 58 7.49 -0.50 10.66
C VAL A 58 8.71 -1.42 10.80
N TYR A 59 9.82 -1.11 10.12
CA TYR A 59 11.08 -1.85 10.26
C TYR A 59 11.60 -1.81 11.70
N THR A 60 11.63 -0.64 12.34
CA THR A 60 12.09 -0.53 13.75
C THR A 60 11.17 -1.30 14.72
N TRP A 61 9.88 -1.40 14.41
CA TRP A 61 8.94 -2.12 15.27
C TRP A 61 9.08 -3.65 15.22
N LYS A 62 9.70 -4.21 14.19
CA LYS A 62 10.09 -5.63 14.14
C LYS A 62 10.84 -6.06 15.41
N TYR A 63 11.71 -5.21 15.93
CA TYR A 63 12.53 -5.49 17.12
C TYR A 63 11.72 -5.61 18.42
N LYS A 64 10.44 -5.24 18.43
CA LYS A 64 9.55 -5.39 19.59
C LYS A 64 8.94 -6.79 19.74
N ASN A 65 9.31 -7.77 18.90
CA ASN A 65 8.91 -9.18 18.99
C ASN A 65 7.39 -9.45 19.06
N LEU A 66 6.55 -8.54 18.57
CA LEU A 66 5.13 -8.81 18.43
C LEU A 66 4.91 -9.66 17.18
N LYS A 67 4.25 -10.81 17.35
CA LYS A 67 3.98 -11.79 16.28
C LYS A 67 3.31 -11.18 15.02
N ALA A 68 2.57 -10.07 15.18
CA ALA A 68 1.87 -9.39 14.09
C ALA A 68 2.85 -8.73 13.10
N TYR A 69 4.04 -8.35 13.56
CA TYR A 69 5.04 -7.71 12.69
C TYR A 69 5.64 -8.68 11.68
N TYR A 70 5.60 -10.00 11.90
CA TYR A 70 6.05 -10.97 10.89
C TYR A 70 5.16 -10.97 9.64
N VAL A 71 3.91 -10.51 9.76
CA VAL A 71 2.98 -10.40 8.63
C VAL A 71 3.04 -8.99 8.02
N VAL A 72 3.01 -7.96 8.86
CA VAL A 72 2.98 -6.56 8.39
C VAL A 72 4.29 -6.16 7.71
N TYR A 73 5.45 -6.61 8.23
CA TYR A 73 6.76 -6.26 7.68
C TYR A 73 6.96 -6.67 6.21
N PRO A 74 6.77 -7.94 5.79
CA PRO A 74 6.97 -8.33 4.40
C PRO A 74 5.98 -7.66 3.45
N ILE A 75 4.75 -7.39 3.89
CA ILE A 75 3.75 -6.64 3.10
C ILE A 75 4.25 -5.23 2.81
N VAL A 76 4.70 -4.51 3.84
CA VAL A 76 5.23 -3.15 3.69
C VAL A 76 6.52 -3.15 2.87
N LEU A 77 7.41 -4.12 3.07
CA LEU A 77 8.64 -4.25 2.30
C LEU A 77 8.36 -4.47 0.80
N TYR A 78 7.40 -5.35 0.47
CA TYR A 78 6.99 -5.58 -0.90
C TYR A 78 6.45 -4.29 -1.55
N ALA A 79 5.60 -3.53 -0.84
CA ALA A 79 5.05 -2.28 -1.36
C ALA A 79 6.15 -1.25 -1.70
N ILE A 80 7.19 -1.11 -0.86
CA ILE A 80 8.34 -0.22 -1.13
C ILE A 80 9.13 -0.68 -2.34
N LEU A 81 9.45 -1.98 -2.41
CA LEU A 81 10.25 -2.51 -3.51
C LEU A 81 9.54 -2.34 -4.85
N MET A 82 8.23 -2.54 -4.86
CA MET A 82 7.45 -2.44 -6.08
C MET A 82 7.04 -1.01 -6.44
N GLN A 83 7.11 -0.06 -5.50
CA GLN A 83 6.91 1.37 -5.76
C GLN A 83 7.84 1.93 -6.86
N LEU A 84 9.01 1.31 -7.06
CA LEU A 84 9.94 1.69 -8.12
C LEU A 84 9.42 1.35 -9.53
N PHE A 85 8.46 0.45 -9.65
CA PHE A 85 7.96 -0.04 -10.94
C PHE A 85 6.58 0.50 -11.28
N ASP A 86 5.75 0.71 -10.26
CA ASP A 86 4.36 1.18 -10.42
C ASP A 86 3.90 1.96 -9.18
N ASP A 87 2.84 2.77 -9.32
CA ASP A 87 2.22 3.46 -8.19
C ASP A 87 1.35 2.48 -7.38
N GLN A 88 2.03 1.66 -6.59
CA GLN A 88 1.40 0.57 -5.85
C GLN A 88 0.90 0.96 -4.47
N TYR A 89 1.33 2.11 -3.94
CA TYR A 89 0.96 2.53 -2.59
C TYR A 89 -0.47 3.07 -2.54
N LEU A 90 -0.79 4.04 -3.39
CA LEU A 90 -2.12 4.65 -3.39
C LEU A 90 -3.12 3.80 -4.16
N THR A 91 -2.75 3.30 -5.34
CA THR A 91 -3.66 2.50 -6.18
C THR A 91 -4.13 1.24 -5.47
N TRP A 92 -3.26 0.60 -4.67
CA TRP A 92 -3.59 -0.65 -3.97
C TRP A 92 -3.81 -0.44 -2.47
N LEU A 93 -3.95 0.81 -2.00
CA LEU A 93 -4.11 1.12 -0.58
C LEU A 93 -5.19 0.28 0.09
N SER A 94 -6.34 0.14 -0.58
CA SER A 94 -7.47 -0.68 -0.08
C SER A 94 -7.06 -2.15 0.11
N ASN A 95 -6.33 -2.73 -0.84
CA ASN A 95 -5.83 -4.10 -0.74
C ASN A 95 -4.82 -4.25 0.41
N TRP A 96 -3.94 -3.27 0.61
CA TRP A 96 -3.00 -3.28 1.73
C TRP A 96 -3.70 -3.25 3.08
N ILE A 97 -4.72 -2.39 3.22
CA ILE A 97 -5.55 -2.31 4.44
C ILE A 97 -6.24 -3.66 4.68
N LEU A 98 -6.82 -4.26 3.63
CA LEU A 98 -7.49 -5.56 3.72
C LEU A 98 -6.53 -6.68 4.16
N LEU A 99 -5.33 -6.75 3.57
CA LEU A 99 -4.33 -7.75 3.92
C LEU A 99 -3.85 -7.61 5.36
N ILE A 100 -3.63 -6.38 5.83
CA ILE A 100 -3.26 -6.11 7.22
C ILE A 100 -4.40 -6.52 8.16
N PHE A 101 -5.64 -6.19 7.82
CA PHE A 101 -6.82 -6.53 8.60
C PHE A 101 -7.04 -8.06 8.71
N VAL A 102 -7.00 -8.76 7.58
CA VAL A 102 -7.13 -10.23 7.54
C VAL A 102 -5.97 -10.89 8.29
N GLY A 103 -4.74 -10.43 8.06
CA GLY A 103 -3.55 -10.93 8.78
C GLY A 103 -3.66 -10.76 10.29
N TYR A 104 -4.22 -9.64 10.75
CA TYR A 104 -4.50 -9.39 12.16
C TYR A 104 -5.56 -10.37 12.71
N LEU A 105 -6.68 -10.55 12.00
CA LEU A 105 -7.77 -11.45 12.40
C LEU A 105 -7.31 -12.91 12.53
N MET A 106 -6.53 -13.39 11.56
CA MET A 106 -5.94 -14.74 11.59
C MET A 106 -5.05 -14.96 12.82
N MET A 107 -4.37 -13.91 13.28
CA MET A 107 -3.51 -13.99 14.45
C MET A 107 -4.28 -13.95 15.77
N TYR A 108 -5.45 -13.30 15.80
CA TYR A 108 -6.31 -13.22 16.98
C TYR A 108 -6.92 -14.58 17.34
N GLY A 109 -7.38 -15.35 16.34
CA GLY A 109 -8.00 -16.67 16.55
C GLY A 109 -7.05 -17.72 17.14
N LYS A 110 -5.74 -17.62 16.89
CA LYS A 110 -4.73 -18.58 17.38
C LYS A 110 -4.51 -18.53 18.90
N LYS A 111 -4.90 -17.45 19.57
CA LYS A 111 -4.84 -17.33 21.04
C LYS A 111 -5.87 -18.23 21.74
N ASN A 112 -7.05 -18.43 21.13
CA ASN A 112 -8.13 -19.22 21.76
C ASN A 112 -7.89 -20.72 21.66
N VAL A 113 -7.36 -21.23 20.55
CA VAL A 113 -7.11 -22.68 20.36
C VAL A 113 -6.06 -23.23 21.33
N ARG A 114 -5.05 -22.43 21.69
CA ARG A 114 -4.00 -22.84 22.63
C ARG A 114 -4.53 -22.97 24.08
N ASN A 115 -5.58 -22.24 24.45
CA ASN A 115 -6.20 -22.38 25.77
C ASN A 115 -7.17 -23.57 25.86
N SER A 116 -7.75 -24.01 24.74
CA SER A 116 -8.65 -25.17 24.71
C SER A 116 -7.94 -26.51 24.89
N GLY A 117 -6.64 -26.60 24.56
CA GLY A 117 -5.85 -27.83 24.72
C GLY A 117 -5.28 -28.07 26.12
N ILE A 118 -5.38 -27.09 27.03
CA ILE A 118 -4.87 -27.20 28.41
C ILE A 118 -5.96 -27.66 29.38
N ASN A 119 -7.24 -27.41 29.06
CA ASN A 119 -8.39 -27.76 29.92
C ASN A 119 -9.01 -29.14 29.64
N SER A 120 -8.36 -30.01 28.84
CA SER A 120 -8.84 -31.38 28.60
C SER A 120 -8.16 -32.45 29.48
N ASN A 121 -7.41 -32.04 30.50
CA ASN A 121 -6.81 -32.93 31.48
C ASN A 121 -7.12 -32.45 32.90
N PHE A 122 -8.37 -32.63 33.33
CA PHE A 122 -8.76 -32.78 34.73
C PHE A 122 -10.04 -33.61 34.79
#